data_AF-A0A940KMH8-F1
#
_entry.id   AF-A0A940KMH8-F1
#
_cell.length_a   1.000
_cell.length_b   1.000
_cell.length_c   1.000
_cell.angle_alpha   90.00
_cell.angle_beta   90.00
_cell.angle_gamma   90.00
#
_symmetry.space_group_name_H-M   'P 1'
#
loop_
_entity.id
_entity.type
_entity.pdbx_description
1 polymer ?
#
loop_
_entity_poly.entity_id
_entity_poly.type
_entity_poly.pdbx_seq_one_letter_code
_entity_poly.pdbx_strand_id
1 'polypeptide(L)' 'VPFRDAYKQIGLDIEAGKFTYDTLIQHTHEGSIGNLGTEQVKRQMNEVISSFDFEKVHTAINSLTKP' A
#
# COMPACT_ATOMS: atom_id res chain seq x y z
N VAL A 1 6.66 -8.61 -29.50
CA VAL A 1 6.93 -10.03 -29.83
C VAL A 1 5.63 -10.81 -29.62
N PRO A 2 5.17 -11.62 -30.59
CA PRO A 2 4.01 -12.49 -30.40
C PRO A 2 4.25 -13.52 -29.29
N PHE A 3 3.20 -13.89 -28.54
CA PHE A 3 3.30 -14.87 -27.44
C PHE A 3 4.02 -16.16 -27.85
N ARG A 4 3.70 -16.70 -29.03
CA ARG A 4 4.32 -17.91 -29.58
C ARG A 4 5.84 -17.81 -29.69
N ASP A 5 6.35 -16.66 -30.10
CA ASP A 5 7.78 -16.47 -30.31
C ASP A 5 8.51 -16.29 -28.97
N ALA A 6 7.86 -15.68 -27.98
CA ALA A 6 8.35 -15.60 -26.61
C ALA A 6 8.50 -16.99 -25.97
N TYR A 7 7.53 -17.89 -26.13
CA TYR A 7 7.63 -19.26 -25.61
C TYR A 7 8.79 -20.05 -26.24
N LYS A 8 9.01 -19.91 -27.56
CA LYS A 8 10.14 -20.57 -28.23
C LYS A 8 11.48 -20.06 -27.73
N GLN A 9 11.60 -18.75 -27.55
CA GLN A 9 12.82 -18.13 -27.05
C GLN A 9 13.15 -18.61 -25.63
N ILE A 10 12.15 -18.62 -24.74
CA ILE A 10 12.30 -19.16 -23.38
C ILE A 10 12.75 -20.63 -23.42
N GLY A 11 12.15 -21.45 -24.28
CA GLY A 11 12.53 -22.86 -24.43
C GLY A 11 14.00 -23.04 -24.84
N LEU A 12 14.46 -22.28 -25.83
CA LEU A 12 15.85 -22.31 -26.27
C LEU A 12 16.83 -21.81 -25.18
N ASP A 13 16.45 -20.77 -24.43
CA ASP A 13 17.27 -20.24 -23.34
C ASP A 13 17.39 -21.24 -22.18
N ILE A 14 16.33 -22.01 -21.91
CA ILE A 14 16.34 -23.12 -20.94
C ILE A 14 17.25 -24.25 -21.43
N GLU A 15 17.09 -24.70 -22.68
CA GLU A 15 17.93 -25.76 -23.27
C GLU A 15 19.42 -25.40 -23.29
N ALA A 16 19.73 -24.12 -23.48
CA ALA A 16 21.10 -23.60 -23.48
C ALA A 16 21.68 -23.33 -22.07
N GLY A 17 20.92 -23.56 -21.00
CA GLY A 17 21.34 -23.26 -19.62
C GLY A 17 21.52 -21.76 -19.33
N LYS A 18 20.97 -20.88 -20.17
CA LYS A 18 21.08 -19.42 -20.07
C LYS A 18 19.84 -18.77 -19.47
N PHE A 19 18.82 -19.56 -19.19
CA PHE A 19 17.61 -19.06 -18.56
C PHE A 19 17.90 -18.53 -17.16
N THR A 20 17.63 -17.23 -16.97
CA THR A 20 17.69 -16.55 -15.68
C THR A 20 16.38 -15.83 -15.46
N TYR A 21 15.88 -15.82 -14.23
CA TYR A 21 14.70 -15.06 -13.85
C TYR A 21 15.05 -14.16 -12.66
N ASP A 22 14.44 -12.99 -12.61
CA ASP A 22 14.56 -12.08 -11.48
C ASP A 22 13.37 -12.30 -10.54
N THR A 23 13.66 -12.44 -9.25
CA THR A 23 12.65 -12.53 -8.19
C THR A 23 12.42 -11.19 -7.51
N LEU A 24 13.22 -10.18 -7.84
CA LEU A 24 13.10 -8.84 -7.30
C LEU A 24 11.90 -8.14 -7.92
N ILE A 25 10.74 -8.29 -7.26
CA ILE A 25 9.52 -7.61 -7.65
C ILE A 25 9.45 -6.29 -6.89
N GLN A 26 9.72 -5.18 -7.58
CA GLN A 26 9.47 -3.84 -7.05
C GLN A 26 7.98 -3.50 -7.21
N HIS A 27 7.25 -3.58 -6.10
CA HIS A 27 5.84 -3.28 -6.04
C HIS A 27 5.62 -1.75 -6.05
N THR A 28 5.41 -1.17 -7.23
CA THR A 28 5.17 0.28 -7.39
C THR A 28 3.69 0.65 -7.27
N HIS A 29 2.78 -0.29 -7.49
CA HIS A 29 1.35 -0.03 -7.45
C HIS A 29 0.86 0.18 -6.01
N GLU A 30 0.19 1.30 -5.75
CA GLU A 30 -0.52 1.52 -4.50
C GLU A 30 -1.51 0.40 -4.18
N GLY A 31 -1.53 -0.06 -2.92
CA GLY A 31 -2.36 -1.18 -2.45
C GLY A 31 -1.76 -2.56 -2.70
N SER A 32 -0.60 -2.67 -3.35
CA SER A 32 0.08 -3.94 -3.54
C SER A 32 0.83 -4.39 -2.28
N ILE A 33 1.23 -5.67 -2.24
CA ILE A 33 1.89 -6.29 -1.07
C ILE A 33 3.16 -5.56 -0.61
N GLY A 34 3.88 -4.88 -1.52
CA GLY A 34 5.05 -4.06 -1.17
C GLY A 34 4.80 -2.56 -1.08
N ASN A 35 3.57 -2.09 -1.31
CA ASN A 35 3.17 -0.69 -1.21
C ASN A 35 1.72 -0.58 -0.71
N LEU A 36 1.49 -1.01 0.53
CA LEU A 36 0.16 -1.13 1.13
C LEU A 36 -0.54 0.22 1.38
N GLY A 37 0.18 1.33 1.34
CA GLY A 37 -0.39 2.67 1.56
C GLY A 37 -0.77 2.98 3.01
N THR A 38 -0.31 2.19 3.99
CA THR A 38 -0.72 2.33 5.41
C THR A 38 -0.30 3.66 6.02
N GLU A 39 0.84 4.21 5.62
CA GLU A 39 1.32 5.51 6.12
C GLU A 39 0.43 6.67 5.66
N GLN A 40 -0.09 6.61 4.43
CA GLN A 40 -1.02 7.58 3.88
C GLN A 40 -2.36 7.52 4.63
N VAL A 41 -2.90 6.32 4.85
CA VAL A 41 -4.13 6.11 5.62
C VAL A 41 -3.96 6.64 7.05
N LYS A 42 -2.86 6.31 7.72
CA LYS A 42 -2.55 6.80 9.06
C LYS A 42 -2.47 8.33 9.12
N ARG A 43 -1.85 8.95 8.13
CA ARG A 43 -1.77 10.42 8.03
C ARG A 43 -3.15 11.05 7.92
N GLN A 44 -3.99 10.57 6.99
CA GLN A 44 -5.36 11.07 6.82
C GLN A 44 -6.20 10.88 8.09
N MET A 45 -6.06 9.73 8.75
CA MET A 45 -6.73 9.47 10.03
C MET A 45 -6.31 10.49 11.10
N ASN A 46 -5.00 10.74 11.24
CA ASN A 46 -4.49 11.71 12.22
C ASN A 46 -4.97 13.14 11.93
N GLU A 47 -5.01 13.53 10.65
CA GLU A 47 -5.54 14.84 10.24
C GLU A 47 -7.00 15.00 10.66
N VAL A 48 -7.85 14.02 10.35
CA VAL A 48 -9.27 14.04 10.75
C VAL A 48 -9.42 14.09 12.27
N ILE A 49 -8.66 13.26 13.00
CA ILE A 49 -8.71 13.25 14.47
C ILE A 49 -8.30 14.59 15.05
N SER A 50 -7.25 15.21 14.51
CA SER A 50 -6.77 16.52 14.97
C SER A 50 -7.75 17.66 14.71
N SER A 51 -8.66 17.49 13.75
CA SER A 51 -9.69 18.50 13.43
C SER A 51 -10.84 18.54 14.43
N PHE A 52 -10.97 17.53 15.29
CA PHE A 52 -12.02 17.52 16.31
C PHE A 52 -11.64 18.42 17.50
N ASP A 53 -12.53 19.36 17.82
CA ASP A 53 -12.45 20.18 19.02
C ASP A 53 -12.97 19.41 20.25
N PHE A 54 -12.19 18.42 20.68
CA PHE A 54 -12.53 17.60 21.83
C PHE A 54 -12.65 18.44 23.11
N GLU A 55 -11.84 19.49 23.29
CA GLU A 55 -11.88 20.34 24.48
C GLU A 55 -13.24 21.02 24.67
N LYS A 56 -13.83 21.53 23.59
CA LYS A 56 -15.18 22.10 23.63
C LYS A 56 -16.23 21.08 24.05
N VAL A 57 -16.14 19.85 23.53
CA VAL A 57 -17.06 18.75 23.89
C VAL A 57 -16.90 18.38 25.37
N HIS A 58 -15.68 18.19 25.85
CA HIS A 58 -15.42 17.88 27.26
C HIS A 58 -15.92 19.00 28.19
N THR A 59 -15.71 20.27 27.80
CA THR A 59 -16.20 21.43 28.55
C THR A 59 -17.72 21.43 28.64
N ALA A 60 -18.41 21.20 27.53
CA ALA A 60 -19.87 21.15 27.49
C ALA A 60 -20.42 20.00 28.35
N ILE A 61 -19.83 18.80 28.24
CA ILE A 61 -20.22 17.65 29.06
C ILE A 61 -20.06 17.97 30.54
N ASN A 62 -18.89 18.49 30.94
CA ASN A 62 -18.62 18.88 32.32
C ASN A 62 -19.60 19.93 32.85
N SER A 63 -20.05 20.86 32.01
CA SER A 63 -21.04 21.86 32.41
C SER A 63 -22.44 21.27 32.65
N LEU A 64 -22.76 20.14 32.01
CA LEU A 64 -24.08 19.50 32.11
C LEU A 64 -24.14 18.43 33.21
N THR A 65 -23.00 17.87 33.60
CA THR A 65 -22.93 16.70 34.49
C THR A 65 -22.29 16.96 35.85
N LYS A 66 -21.67 18.13 36.07
CA LYS A 66 -21.20 18.51 37.41
C LYS A 66 -22.41 18.88 38.29
N PRO A 67 -22.53 18.29 39.50
CA PRO A 67 -23.61 18.59 40.45
C PRO A 67 -23.54 20.02 41.01
#